data_AF-A0A7Z9SKY9-F1
#
_entry.id   AF-A0A7Z9SKY9-F1
#
_cell.length_a   1.000
_cell.length_b   1.000
_cell.length_c   1.000
_cell.angle_alpha   90.00
_cell.angle_beta   90.00
_cell.angle_gamma   90.00
#
_symmetry.space_group_name_H-M   'P 1'
#
loop_
_entity.id
_entity.type
_entity.pdbx_description
1 polymer ?
#
loop_
_entity_poly.entity_id
_entity_poly.type
_entity_poly.pdbx_seq_one_letter_code
_entity_poly.pdbx_strand_id
1 'polypeptide(L)' 'VSLEEYMACAVGGCAGCVVEVQTDNGPAMKRVCVDGPVFEANTVF' A
#
# COMPACT_ATOMS: atom_id res chain seq x y z
N VAL A 1 4.64 9.10 -4.45
CA VAL A 1 4.89 9.42 -3.02
C VAL A 1 5.42 8.20 -2.30
N SER A 2 6.27 8.39 -1.29
CA SER A 2 6.69 7.32 -0.39
C SER A 2 5.77 7.32 0.83
N LEU A 3 5.14 6.19 1.14
CA LEU A 3 4.25 6.03 2.29
C LEU A 3 4.96 5.27 3.40
N GLU A 4 4.74 5.72 4.62
CA GLU A 4 5.14 5.03 5.86
C GLU A 4 3.88 4.52 6.54
N GLU A 5 3.88 3.26 6.95
CA GLU A 5 2.74 2.61 7.62
C GLU A 5 3.24 1.68 8.73
N TYR A 6 2.41 1.39 9.73
CA TYR A 6 2.79 0.47 10.79
C TYR A 6 2.94 -0.95 10.24
N MET A 7 4.15 -1.50 10.34
CA MET A 7 4.48 -2.83 9.83
C MET A 7 4.64 -3.83 10.98
N ALA A 8 3.97 -4.98 10.87
CA ALA A 8 4.17 -6.11 11.78
C ALA A 8 5.17 -7.12 11.20
N CYS A 9 4.81 -7.85 10.13
CA CYS A 9 5.68 -8.88 9.56
C CYS A 9 6.72 -8.35 8.55
N ALA A 10 6.49 -7.18 7.95
CA ALA A 10 7.31 -6.57 6.89
C ALA A 10 7.60 -7.43 5.63
N VAL A 11 6.98 -8.60 5.49
CA VAL A 11 7.18 -9.54 4.37
C VAL A 11 5.87 -9.87 3.64
N GLY A 12 4.84 -9.06 3.84
CA GLY A 12 3.55 -9.18 3.16
C GLY A 12 2.62 -10.28 3.66
N GLY A 13 3.02 -11.09 4.64
CA GLY A 13 2.24 -12.23 5.15
C GLY A 13 1.06 -11.84 6.05
N CYS A 14 1.19 -10.78 6.86
CA CYS A 14 0.14 -10.37 7.80
C CYS A 14 -0.88 -9.38 7.21
N ALA A 15 -0.58 -8.77 6.06
CA ALA A 15 -1.37 -7.68 5.45
C ALA A 15 -1.69 -6.49 6.39
N GLY A 16 -0.90 -6.28 7.46
CA GLY A 16 -1.16 -5.23 8.45
C GLY A 16 -0.80 -3.81 8.02
N CYS A 17 -0.05 -3.65 6.93
CA CYS A 17 0.37 -2.36 6.38
C CYS A 17 -0.32 -2.08 5.03
N VAL A 18 -1.61 -2.40 4.91
CA VAL A 18 -2.37 -2.17 3.68
C VAL A 18 -2.84 -0.72 3.58
N VAL A 19 -2.76 -0.16 2.38
CA VAL A 19 -3.30 1.15 2.00
C VAL A 19 -4.26 0.97 0.81
N GLU A 20 -5.31 1.78 0.77
CA GLU A 20 -6.20 1.82 -0.39
C GLU A 20 -5.53 2.60 -1.52
N VAL A 21 -5.58 2.07 -2.73
CA VAL A 21 -5.10 2.73 -3.95
C VAL A 21 -6.24 2.77 -4.98
N GLN A 22 -6.37 3.90 -5.65
CA GLN A 22 -7.30 4.06 -6.76
C GLN A 22 -6.71 3.44 -8.03
N THR A 23 -7.48 2.58 -8.70
CA THR A 23 -7.12 1.95 -9.97
C THR A 23 -8.23 2.15 -11.00
N ASP A 24 -7.95 1.88 -12.27
CA ASP A 24 -8.94 1.95 -13.36
C ASP A 24 -10.15 1.02 -13.15
N ASN A 25 -9.98 -0.04 -12.35
CA ASN A 25 -11.03 -1.01 -12.04
C ASN A 25 -11.73 -0.73 -10.69
N GLY A 26 -11.42 0.38 -10.03
CA GLY A 26 -11.89 0.73 -8.69
C GLY A 26 -10.81 0.67 -7.60
N PRO A 27 -11.19 0.89 -6.33
CA PRO A 27 -10.25 0.87 -5.20
C PRO A 27 -9.70 -0.54 -4.96
N ALA A 28 -8.42 -0.62 -4.64
CA ALA A 28 -7.72 -1.87 -4.30
C ALA A 28 -6.86 -1.68 -3.05
N MET A 29 -6.66 -2.74 -2.28
CA MET A 29 -5.76 -2.72 -1.13
C MET A 29 -4.37 -3.21 -1.54
N LYS A 30 -3.34 -2.42 -1.26
CA LYS A 30 -1.92 -2.77 -1.50
C LYS A 30 -1.11 -2.69 -0.22
N ARG A 31 -0.13 -3.55 -0.05
CA ARG A 31 0.71 -3.63 1.16
C ARG A 31 1.95 -2.75 0.99
N VAL A 32 2.17 -1.80 1.88
CA VAL A 32 3.33 -0.89 1.82
C VAL A 32 4.66 -1.66 1.85
N CYS A 33 4.77 -2.72 2.66
CA CYS A 33 6.02 -3.48 2.81
C CYS A 33 6.45 -4.31 1.59
N VAL A 34 5.55 -4.59 0.63
CA VAL A 34 5.86 -5.46 -0.54
C VAL A 34 5.39 -4.88 -1.88
N ASP A 35 4.27 -4.17 -1.90
CA ASP A 35 3.73 -3.51 -3.08
C ASP A 35 4.16 -2.01 -3.14
N GLY A 36 4.60 -1.46 -2.00
CA GLY A 36 5.17 -0.12 -1.83
C GLY A 36 6.69 -0.15 -1.59
N PRO A 37 7.28 0.82 -0.85
CA PRO A 37 6.65 1.97 -0.18
C PRO A 37 6.34 3.13 -1.13
N VAL A 38 6.79 3.05 -2.38
CA VAL A 38 6.61 4.08 -3.39
C VAL A 38 5.37 3.79 -4.23
N PHE A 39 4.43 4.73 -4.23
CA PHE A 39 3.19 4.67 -4.99
C PHE A 39 3.04 5.89 -5.91
N GLU A 40 2.22 5.77 -6.94
CA GLU A 40 1.88 6.90 -7.80
C GLU A 40 1.06 7.93 -7.01
N ALA A 41 1.48 9.20 -7.02
CA ALA A 41 0.94 10.21 -6.11
C ALA A 41 -0.57 10.43 -6.27
N ASN A 42 -1.07 10.32 -7.49
CA ASN A 42 -2.48 10.53 -7.81
C ASN A 42 -3.38 9.31 -7.51
N THR A 43 -2.80 8.22 -7.03
CA THR A 43 -3.53 6.96 -6.75
C THR A 43 -3.73 6.69 -5.27
N VAL A 44 -3.11 7.47 -4.39
CA VAL A 44 -3.16 7.31 -2.92
C VAL A 44 -3.53 8.64 -2.28
N PHE A 45 -4.53 8.63 -1.39
CA PHE A 45 -5.10 9.81 -0.72
C PHE A 45 -5.22 9.60 0.78
#